data_AF-J2JE65-F1
#
_entry.id   AF-J2JE65-F1
#
_cell.length_a   1.000
_cell.length_b   1.000
_cell.length_c   1.000
_cell.angle_alpha   90.00
_cell.angle_beta   90.00
_cell.angle_gamma   90.00
#
_symmetry.space_group_name_H-M   'P 1'
#
loop_
_entity.id
_entity.type
_entity.pdbx_description
1 polymer ?
#
loop_
_entity_poly.entity_id
_entity_poly.type
_entity_poly.pdbx_seq_one_letter_code
_entity_poly.pdbx_strand_id
1 'polypeptide(L)'
;MEFIDGEFEYEGSELENMEMPTPCQKCGEWFDLHTGYGSKKWFPKTTICSDCHELEEDEIDIDEEISDLKETISDAEDTISTAKKRLKELADNGHDIE
;
A
#
# COMPACT_ATOMS: atom_id res chain seq x y z
N MET A 1 -44.33 42.72 -16.60
CA MET A 1 -43.50 42.35 -15.44
C MET A 1 -43.90 40.93 -15.12
N GLU A 2 -43.33 39.99 -15.85
CA GLU A 2 -43.65 38.57 -15.71
C GLU A 2 -42.73 38.03 -14.63
N PHE A 3 -43.33 37.62 -13.51
CA PHE A 3 -42.65 36.93 -12.44
C PHE A 3 -42.43 35.51 -12.94
N ILE A 4 -41.17 35.19 -13.27
CA ILE A 4 -40.74 33.82 -13.51
C ILE A 4 -40.62 33.22 -12.10
N ASP A 5 -41.55 32.34 -11.75
CA ASP A 5 -41.45 31.44 -10.59
C ASP A 5 -40.32 30.46 -10.87
N GLY A 6 -39.08 30.94 -10.75
CA GLY A 6 -37.89 30.13 -10.78
C GLY A 6 -37.75 29.48 -9.42
N GLU A 7 -38.23 28.24 -9.30
CA GLU A 7 -37.74 27.33 -8.27
C GLU A 7 -36.23 27.18 -8.50
N PHE A 8 -35.46 27.98 -7.78
CA PHE A 8 -34.02 27.84 -7.69
C PHE A 8 -33.78 26.62 -6.82
N GLU A 9 -33.74 25.44 -7.45
CA GLU A 9 -33.27 24.23 -6.80
C GLU A 9 -31.83 24.50 -6.33
N TYR A 10 -31.70 24.73 -5.02
CA TYR A 10 -30.40 24.72 -4.36
C TYR A 10 -29.94 23.26 -4.41
N GLU A 11 -29.16 22.89 -5.41
CA GLU A 11 -28.29 21.72 -5.33
C GLU A 11 -27.31 22.01 -4.19
N GLY A 12 -27.72 21.69 -2.97
CA GLY A 12 -26.89 21.81 -1.77
C GLY A 12 -25.58 21.10 -2.05
N SER A 13 -24.48 21.84 -1.99
CA SER A 13 -23.17 21.29 -2.33
C SER A 13 -22.91 20.05 -1.46
N GLU A 14 -22.31 18.99 -2.00
CA GLU A 14 -22.03 17.76 -1.24
C GLU A 14 -21.23 18.03 0.07
N LEU A 15 -20.51 19.16 0.11
CA LEU A 15 -19.80 19.68 1.27
C LEU A 15 -20.73 20.16 2.40
N GLU A 16 -21.95 20.62 2.11
CA GLU A 16 -22.94 21.04 3.12
C GLU A 16 -23.50 19.86 3.93
N ASN A 17 -23.37 18.63 3.40
CA ASN A 17 -23.76 17.40 4.10
C ASN A 17 -22.64 16.80 4.95
N MET A 18 -21.40 17.29 4.83
CA MET A 18 -20.24 16.84 5.62
C MET A 18 -20.15 17.66 6.91
N GLU A 19 -20.04 17.00 8.06
CA GLU A 19 -19.92 17.67 9.37
C GLU A 19 -18.54 18.32 9.51
N MET A 20 -17.51 17.65 9.00
CA MET A 20 -16.13 18.14 8.99
C MET A 20 -15.44 17.84 7.65
N PRO A 21 -15.75 18.59 6.58
CA PRO A 21 -15.10 18.41 5.29
C PRO A 21 -13.60 18.69 5.42
N THR A 22 -12.78 17.72 5.03
CA THR A 22 -11.33 17.80 5.06
C THR A 22 -10.75 17.24 3.75
N PRO A 23 -9.68 17.83 3.20
CA PRO A 23 -9.07 17.32 1.97
C PRO A 23 -8.15 16.12 2.27
N CYS A 24 -8.26 15.07 1.46
CA CYS A 24 -7.35 13.94 1.50
C CYS A 24 -5.93 14.37 1.10
N GLN A 25 -4.94 14.02 1.92
CA GLN A 25 -3.54 14.37 1.66
C GLN A 25 -2.94 13.64 0.44
N LYS A 26 -3.54 12.52 0.01
CA LYS A 26 -3.08 11.72 -1.14
C LYS A 26 -3.74 12.14 -2.45
N CYS A 27 -5.08 12.10 -2.54
CA CYS A 27 -5.81 12.40 -3.78
C CYS A 27 -6.31 13.85 -3.89
N GLY A 28 -6.41 14.58 -2.78
CA GLY A 28 -6.93 15.95 -2.75
C GLY A 28 -8.46 16.06 -2.75
N GLU A 29 -9.19 14.95 -2.81
CA GLU A 29 -10.65 14.94 -2.71
C GLU A 29 -11.11 15.29 -1.29
N TRP A 30 -12.26 15.96 -1.20
CA TRP A 30 -12.88 16.32 0.07
C TRP A 30 -13.69 15.15 0.59
N PHE A 31 -13.50 14.83 1.86
CA PHE A 31 -14.23 13.78 2.55
C PHE A 31 -14.56 14.24 3.98
N ASP A 32 -15.47 13.56 4.66
CA ASP A 32 -15.77 13.86 6.05
C ASP A 32 -14.68 13.26 6.95
N LEU A 33 -14.09 14.06 7.85
CA LEU A 33 -13.05 13.59 8.77
C LEU A 33 -13.51 12.38 9.60
N HIS A 34 -14.80 12.25 9.90
CA HIS A 34 -15.37 11.11 10.64
C HIS A 34 -15.39 9.80 9.83
N THR A 35 -15.35 9.87 8.51
CA THR A 35 -15.23 8.71 7.62
C THR A 35 -13.78 8.47 7.17
N GLY A 36 -12.84 9.27 7.66
CA GLY A 36 -11.42 9.19 7.35
C GLY A 36 -10.69 8.09 8.11
N TYR A 37 -9.54 7.71 7.55
CA TYR A 37 -8.61 6.79 8.17
C TYR A 37 -7.25 7.46 8.35
N GLY A 38 -6.51 7.05 9.38
CA GLY A 38 -5.16 7.52 9.61
C GLY A 38 -4.19 6.86 8.63
N SER A 39 -3.39 7.66 7.93
CA SER A 39 -2.36 7.11 7.03
C SER A 39 -1.21 6.52 7.85
N LYS A 40 -0.85 5.27 7.51
CA LYS A 40 0.22 4.51 8.16
C LYS A 40 1.56 4.65 7.42
N LYS A 41 1.54 4.62 6.09
CA LYS A 41 2.71 4.48 5.21
C LYS A 41 3.06 5.78 4.48
N TRP A 42 2.10 6.39 3.79
CA TRP A 42 2.36 7.51 2.88
C TRP A 42 2.52 8.85 3.59
N PHE A 43 1.64 9.14 4.55
CA PHE A 43 1.57 10.43 5.26
C PHE A 43 1.32 10.22 6.76
N PRO A 44 2.33 9.81 7.54
CA PRO A 44 2.17 9.50 8.96
C PRO A 44 1.54 10.67 9.73
N LYS A 45 0.60 10.34 10.64
CA LYS A 45 -0.15 11.30 11.48
C LYS A 45 -1.10 12.23 10.72
N THR A 46 -1.46 11.88 9.49
CA THR A 46 -2.49 12.58 8.73
C THR A 46 -3.69 11.67 8.49
N THR A 47 -4.82 12.25 8.10
CA THR A 47 -6.02 11.52 7.69
C THR A 47 -6.17 11.55 6.17
N ILE A 48 -6.57 10.40 5.62
CA ILE A 48 -6.85 10.17 4.20
C ILE A 48 -8.28 9.64 4.04
N CYS A 49 -8.83 9.73 2.83
CA CYS A 49 -10.15 9.17 2.53
C CYS A 49 -10.12 7.63 2.56
N SER A 50 -11.30 7.00 2.57
CA SER A 50 -11.47 5.54 2.52
C SER A 50 -10.70 4.90 1.37
N ASP A 51 -10.82 5.46 0.18
CA ASP A 51 -10.30 4.86 -1.04
C ASP A 51 -8.77 4.89 -1.05
N CYS A 52 -8.20 5.98 -0.57
CA CYS A 52 -6.76 6.08 -0.37
C CYS A 52 -6.27 5.16 0.76
N HIS A 53 -7.09 4.91 1.77
CA HIS A 53 -6.73 3.98 2.84
C HIS A 53 -6.69 2.53 2.35
N GLU A 54 -7.68 2.09 1.57
CA GLU A 54 -7.67 0.74 0.98
C GLU A 54 -6.43 0.51 0.11
N LEU A 55 -6.11 1.48 -0.75
CA LEU A 55 -4.90 1.44 -1.57
C LEU A 55 -3.61 1.43 -0.73
N GLU A 56 -3.61 2.09 0.43
CA GLU A 56 -2.46 2.08 1.34
C GLU A 56 -2.30 0.74 2.04
N GLU A 57 -3.39 0.13 2.51
CA GLU A 57 -3.36 -1.21 3.12
C GLU A 57 -2.91 -2.27 2.11
N ASP A 58 -3.43 -2.25 0.88
CA ASP A 58 -2.98 -3.16 -0.19
C ASP A 58 -1.47 -3.03 -0.44
N GLU A 59 -0.97 -1.80 -0.45
CA GLU A 59 0.46 -1.52 -0.59
C GLU A 59 1.29 -1.99 0.62
N ILE A 60 0.72 -2.04 1.82
CA ILE A 60 1.39 -2.57 3.02
C ILE A 60 1.45 -4.10 2.93
N ASP A 61 0.34 -4.74 2.61
CA ASP A 61 0.24 -6.20 2.48
C ASP A 61 1.21 -6.73 1.42
N ILE A 62 1.32 -6.05 0.27
CA ILE A 62 2.29 -6.41 -0.79
C ILE A 62 3.73 -6.24 -0.30
N ASP A 63 4.04 -5.18 0.45
CA ASP A 63 5.39 -4.96 0.97
C ASP A 63 5.78 -6.04 2.00
N GLU A 64 4.84 -6.47 2.83
CA GLU A 64 5.01 -7.60 3.75
C GLU A 64 5.26 -8.91 2.98
N GLU A 65 4.45 -9.22 1.97
CA GLU A 65 4.65 -10.42 1.13
C GLU A 65 6.01 -10.39 0.40
N ILE A 66 6.42 -9.23 -0.12
CA ILE A 66 7.74 -9.06 -0.73
C ILE A 66 8.87 -9.31 0.28
N SER A 67 8.69 -8.89 1.54
CA SER A 67 9.66 -9.13 2.60
C SER A 67 9.83 -10.63 2.88
N ASP A 68 8.72 -11.35 3.03
CA ASP A 68 8.72 -12.79 3.29
C ASP A 68 9.35 -13.59 2.13
N LEU A 69 9.04 -13.20 0.89
CA LEU A 69 9.63 -13.80 -0.30
C LEU A 69 11.14 -13.54 -0.40
N LYS A 70 11.60 -12.34 -0.01
CA LYS A 70 13.03 -12.02 0.03
C LYS A 70 13.78 -12.86 1.06
N GLU A 71 13.21 -13.06 2.25
CA GLU A 71 13.78 -13.94 3.26
C GLU A 71 13.90 -15.37 2.73
N THR A 72 12.82 -15.88 2.12
CA THR A 72 12.80 -17.21 1.50
C THR A 72 13.87 -17.36 0.41
N ILE A 73 14.07 -16.35 -0.43
CA ILE A 73 15.13 -16.34 -1.45
C ILE A 73 16.51 -16.37 -0.80
N SER A 74 16.74 -15.55 0.24
CA SER A 74 18.01 -15.51 0.97
C SER A 74 18.37 -16.89 1.54
N ASP A 75 17.42 -17.55 2.18
CA ASP A 75 17.61 -18.91 2.72
C ASP A 75 17.92 -19.92 1.60
N ALA A 76 17.21 -19.83 0.48
CA ALA A 76 17.47 -20.67 -0.68
C ALA A 76 18.88 -20.45 -1.26
N GLU A 77 19.35 -19.20 -1.32
CA GLU A 77 20.71 -18.88 -1.78
C GLU A 77 21.79 -19.51 -0.88
N ASP A 78 21.62 -19.46 0.43
CA ASP A 78 22.54 -20.05 1.40
C ASP A 78 22.60 -21.58 1.28
N THR A 79 21.45 -22.22 1.11
CA THR A 79 21.39 -23.68 0.89
C THR A 79 22.06 -24.08 -0.42
N ILE A 80 21.81 -23.34 -1.51
CA ILE A 80 22.45 -23.57 -2.82
C ILE A 80 23.97 -23.36 -2.73
N SER A 81 24.40 -22.31 -2.04
CA SER A 81 25.83 -22.01 -1.83
C SER A 81 26.54 -23.16 -1.10
N THR A 82 25.91 -23.68 -0.04
CA THR A 82 26.41 -24.82 0.72
C THR A 82 26.49 -26.09 -0.13
N ALA A 83 25.45 -26.37 -0.92
CA ALA A 83 25.43 -27.51 -1.83
C ALA A 83 26.52 -27.41 -2.91
N LYS A 84 26.72 -26.21 -3.50
CA LYS A 84 27.79 -25.95 -4.48
C LYS A 84 29.17 -26.19 -3.89
N LYS A 85 29.41 -25.74 -2.66
CA LYS A 85 30.68 -25.98 -1.96
C LYS A 85 30.94 -27.47 -1.79
N ARG A 86 29.94 -28.24 -1.34
CA ARG A 86 30.06 -29.69 -1.15
C ARG A 86 30.27 -30.45 -2.47
N LEU A 87 29.62 -30.04 -3.55
CA LEU A 87 29.87 -30.60 -4.89
C LEU A 87 31.33 -30.40 -5.32
N LYS A 88 31.88 -29.20 -5.07
CA LYS A 88 33.29 -28.91 -5.37
C LYS A 88 34.24 -29.80 -4.55
N GLU A 89 34.02 -29.92 -3.24
CA GLU A 89 34.84 -30.78 -2.37
C GLU A 89 34.83 -32.26 -2.81
N LEU A 90 33.68 -32.77 -3.25
CA LEU A 90 33.57 -34.14 -3.77
C LEU A 90 34.25 -34.30 -5.13
N ALA A 91 34.19 -33.29 -6.00
CA ALA A 91 34.87 -33.30 -7.29
C ALA A 91 36.40 -33.30 -7.11
N ASP A 92 36.91 -32.50 -6.17
CA ASP A 92 38.35 -32.41 -5.89
C ASP A 92 38.88 -33.72 -5.26
N ASN A 93 38.14 -34.32 -4.31
CA ASN A 93 38.53 -35.59 -3.65
C ASN A 93 38.37 -36.84 -4.53
N GLY A 94 37.63 -36.75 -5.65
CA GLY A 94 37.49 -37.85 -6.61
C GLY A 94 38.72 -38.07 -7.50
N HIS A 95 39.72 -37.19 -7.43
CA HIS A 95 40.90 -37.21 -8.30
C HIS A 95 42.14 -37.93 -7.71
N ASP A 96 42.09 -38.36 -6.44
CA ASP A 96 43.23 -38.98 -5.74
C ASP A 96 43.23 -40.54 -5.76
N ILE A 97 42.46 -41.16 -6.66
CA ILE A 97 42.43 -42.62 -6.84
C ILE A 97 42.96 -43.00 -8.23
N GLU A 98 44.26 -42.80 -8.47
CA GLU A 98 45.02 -43.48 -9.53
C GLU A 98 46.40 -43.93 -9.02
#